data_AF-A0A511FRF4-F1
#
_entry.id   AF-A0A511FRF4-F1
#
_cell.length_a   1.000
_cell.length_b   1.000
_cell.length_c   1.000
_cell.angle_alpha   90.00
_cell.angle_beta   90.00
_cell.angle_gamma   90.00
#
_symmetry.space_group_name_H-M   'P 1'
#
loop_
_entity.id
_entity.type
_entity.pdbx_description
1 polymer ?
#
loop_
_entity_poly.entity_id
_entity_poly.type
_entity_poly.pdbx_seq_one_letter_code
_entity_poly.pdbx_strand_id
1 'polypeptide(L)'
;MAILARLQAYRDEQANRRLTVARWRVADAEHAIQAAEQACERERLEQTQARSHRWRNAVGKELEYDAIWALRAEDENGFSVIEQHDQHREKAKQAAAEARDAVKNAEQEARTVHTALARRNALQQTVEQECRHYEQTHEELRRDQQSQMVFAHCTRRSPI
;
A
#
# COMPACT_ATOMS: atom_id res chain seq x y z
N MET A 1 10.96 -29.20 0.59
CA MET A 1 9.62 -28.57 0.53
C MET A 1 9.40 -27.47 1.58
N ALA A 2 9.80 -27.64 2.86
CA ALA A 2 9.56 -26.63 3.91
C ALA A 2 10.19 -25.24 3.67
N ILE A 3 11.35 -25.16 3.01
CA ILE A 3 12.05 -23.89 2.76
C ILE A 3 11.30 -23.02 1.74
N LEU A 4 10.78 -23.60 0.66
CA LEU A 4 10.01 -22.87 -0.36
C LEU A 4 8.68 -22.33 0.20
N ALA A 5 8.03 -23.11 1.06
CA ALA A 5 6.82 -22.68 1.75
C ALA A 5 7.06 -21.46 2.67
N ARG A 6 8.16 -21.49 3.43
CA ARG A 6 8.57 -20.35 4.28
C ARG A 6 8.89 -19.11 3.45
N LEU A 7 9.59 -19.26 2.33
CA LEU A 7 9.91 -18.15 1.44
C LEU A 7 8.65 -17.50 0.83
N GLN A 8 7.65 -18.29 0.46
CA GLN A 8 6.40 -17.75 -0.07
C GLN A 8 5.56 -17.05 0.99
N ALA A 9 5.48 -17.60 2.21
CA ALA A 9 4.82 -16.94 3.34
C ALA A 9 5.51 -15.61 3.69
N TYR A 10 6.85 -15.59 3.69
CA TYR A 10 7.61 -14.37 3.91
C TYR A 10 7.36 -13.30 2.83
N ARG A 11 7.25 -13.71 1.56
CA ARG A 11 6.92 -12.78 0.46
C ARG A 11 5.51 -12.19 0.61
N ASP A 12 4.55 -12.97 1.06
CA ASP A 12 3.17 -12.51 1.32
C ASP A 12 3.16 -11.49 2.46
N GLU A 13 3.86 -11.79 3.55
CA GLU A 13 4.02 -10.87 4.68
C GLU A 13 4.73 -9.57 4.25
N GLN A 14 5.79 -9.67 3.45
CA GLN A 14 6.50 -8.49 2.94
C GLN A 14 5.61 -7.64 2.03
N ALA A 15 4.81 -8.25 1.16
CA ALA A 15 3.87 -7.54 0.30
C ALA A 15 2.78 -6.82 1.12
N ASN A 16 2.25 -7.47 2.15
CA ASN A 16 1.29 -6.85 3.08
C ASN A 16 1.91 -5.68 3.85
N ARG A 17 3.14 -5.82 4.36
CA ARG A 17 3.85 -4.71 5.02
C ARG A 17 4.05 -3.52 4.08
N ARG A 18 4.43 -3.76 2.82
CA ARG A 18 4.56 -2.70 1.81
C ARG A 18 3.24 -2.01 1.54
N LEU A 19 2.15 -2.77 1.44
CA LEU A 19 0.80 -2.23 1.28
C LEU A 19 0.42 -1.34 2.48
N THR A 20 0.67 -1.79 3.71
CA THR A 20 0.43 -0.97 4.89
C THR A 20 1.23 0.34 4.83
N VAL A 21 2.53 0.28 4.58
CA VAL A 21 3.37 1.48 4.47
C VAL A 21 2.87 2.43 3.37
N ALA A 22 2.47 1.90 2.21
CA ALA A 22 1.93 2.71 1.13
C ALA A 22 0.64 3.44 1.53
N ARG A 23 -0.27 2.76 2.25
CA ARG A 23 -1.51 3.36 2.76
C ARG A 23 -1.25 4.47 3.78
N TRP A 24 -0.28 4.26 4.66
CA TRP A 24 0.15 5.30 5.59
C TRP A 24 0.69 6.53 4.86
N ARG A 25 1.52 6.34 3.82
CA ARG A 25 2.02 7.44 3.00
C ARG A 25 0.91 8.23 2.29
N VAL A 26 -0.16 7.57 1.85
CA VAL A 26 -1.32 8.27 1.29
C VAL A 26 -2.01 9.13 2.35
N ALA A 27 -2.23 8.59 3.56
CA ALA A 27 -2.82 9.36 4.64
C ALA A 27 -1.95 10.58 5.02
N ASP A 28 -0.63 10.40 5.09
CA ASP A 28 0.31 11.50 5.33
C ASP A 28 0.27 12.56 4.22
N ALA A 29 0.20 12.13 2.95
CA ALA A 29 0.10 13.04 1.81
C ALA A 29 -1.24 13.79 1.76
N GLU A 30 -2.34 13.14 2.14
CA GLU A 30 -3.65 13.79 2.26
C GLU A 30 -3.67 14.84 3.38
N HIS A 31 -3.05 14.54 4.51
CA HIS A 31 -2.85 15.53 5.58
C HIS A 31 -1.97 16.70 5.11
N ALA A 32 -0.92 16.42 4.32
CA ALA A 32 -0.05 17.46 3.75
C ALA A 32 -0.80 18.38 2.77
N ILE A 33 -1.75 17.85 1.99
CA ILE A 33 -2.63 18.68 1.14
C ILE A 33 -3.45 19.64 2.02
N GLN A 34 -4.12 19.12 3.04
CA GLN A 34 -4.95 19.94 3.93
C GLN A 34 -4.12 21.05 4.61
N ALA A 35 -2.93 20.71 5.08
CA ALA A 35 -2.01 21.69 5.66
C ALA A 35 -1.59 22.76 4.63
N ALA A 36 -1.28 22.36 3.39
CA ALA A 36 -0.91 23.30 2.33
C ALA A 36 -2.09 24.19 1.88
N GLU A 37 -3.31 23.65 1.84
CA GLU A 37 -4.54 24.40 1.56
C GLU A 37 -4.79 25.47 2.62
N GLN A 38 -4.76 25.07 3.90
CA GLN A 38 -4.92 26.00 5.02
C GLN A 38 -3.83 27.08 5.03
N ALA A 39 -2.58 26.72 4.74
CA ALA A 39 -1.49 27.69 4.67
C ALA A 39 -1.71 28.71 3.54
N CYS A 40 -2.11 28.24 2.35
CA CYS A 40 -2.41 29.13 1.22
C CYS A 40 -3.59 30.06 1.51
N GLU A 41 -4.67 29.56 2.12
CA GLU A 41 -5.83 30.38 2.49
C GLU A 41 -5.49 31.45 3.54
N ARG A 42 -4.71 31.09 4.56
CA ARG A 42 -4.21 32.04 5.57
C ARG A 42 -3.36 33.12 4.93
N GLU A 43 -2.39 32.75 4.11
CA GLU A 43 -1.51 33.70 3.42
C GLU A 43 -2.30 34.64 2.51
N ARG A 44 -3.25 34.13 1.74
CA ARG A 44 -4.15 34.95 0.90
C ARG A 44 -4.90 35.98 1.73
N LEU A 45 -5.43 35.57 2.89
CA LEU A 45 -6.16 36.46 3.78
C LEU A 45 -5.26 37.52 4.40
N GLU A 46 -4.09 37.13 4.90
CA GLU A 46 -3.08 38.04 5.48
C GLU A 46 -2.61 39.08 4.46
N GLN A 47 -2.22 38.64 3.25
CA GLN A 47 -1.79 39.55 2.18
C GLN A 47 -2.92 40.47 1.70
N THR A 48 -4.16 39.97 1.62
CA THR A 48 -5.32 40.79 1.25
C THR A 48 -5.59 41.87 2.31
N GLN A 49 -5.49 41.52 3.60
CA GLN A 49 -5.65 42.46 4.70
C GLN A 49 -4.52 43.50 4.72
N ALA A 50 -3.27 43.06 4.58
CA ALA A 50 -2.09 43.92 4.52
C ALA A 50 -2.23 44.93 3.37
N ARG A 51 -2.57 44.46 2.16
CA ARG A 51 -2.86 45.30 1.00
C ARG A 51 -3.98 46.31 1.30
N SER A 52 -5.11 45.85 1.83
CA SER A 52 -6.23 46.74 2.17
C SER A 52 -5.83 47.84 3.15
N HIS A 53 -5.03 47.52 4.16
CA HIS A 53 -4.52 48.47 5.15
C HIS A 53 -3.57 49.49 4.52
N ARG A 54 -2.60 49.04 3.71
CA ARG A 54 -1.67 49.91 2.98
C ARG A 54 -2.40 50.92 2.10
N TRP A 55 -3.33 50.44 1.28
CA TRP A 55 -4.09 51.31 0.38
C TRP A 55 -5.03 52.26 1.14
N ARG A 56 -5.72 51.80 2.20
CA ARG A 56 -6.55 52.70 3.03
C ARG A 56 -5.73 53.83 3.65
N ASN A 57 -4.52 53.54 4.13
CA ASN A 57 -3.64 54.56 4.70
C ASN A 57 -3.08 55.55 3.67
N ALA A 58 -3.22 55.23 2.38
CA ALA A 58 -2.80 56.07 1.26
C ALA A 58 -3.96 56.90 0.67
N VAL A 59 -5.23 56.55 0.96
CA VAL A 59 -6.40 57.30 0.48
C VAL A 59 -6.37 58.74 1.00
N GLY A 60 -6.59 59.70 0.10
CA GLY A 60 -6.66 61.13 0.41
C GLY A 60 -5.31 61.82 0.62
N LYS A 61 -4.20 61.09 0.48
CA LYS A 61 -2.85 61.66 0.48
C LYS A 61 -2.39 61.95 -0.94
N GLU A 62 -1.73 63.09 -1.14
CA GLU A 62 -0.91 63.29 -2.34
C GLU A 62 0.35 62.44 -2.18
N LEU A 63 0.43 61.38 -3.00
CA LEU A 63 1.56 60.46 -2.99
C LEU A 63 2.55 60.88 -4.06
N GLU A 64 3.81 61.01 -3.66
CA GLU A 64 4.91 61.13 -4.62
C GLU A 64 5.05 59.84 -5.44
N TYR A 65 5.63 59.96 -6.63
CA TYR A 65 5.81 58.85 -7.57
C TYR A 65 6.50 57.64 -6.92
N ASP A 66 7.55 57.89 -6.14
CA ASP A 66 8.32 56.85 -5.46
C ASP A 66 7.49 56.11 -4.40
N ALA A 67 6.60 56.81 -3.69
CA ALA A 67 5.70 56.21 -2.71
C ALA A 67 4.65 55.30 -3.38
N ILE A 68 4.15 55.67 -4.57
CA ILE A 68 3.25 54.82 -5.35
C ILE A 68 3.97 53.55 -5.83
N TRP A 69 5.23 53.68 -6.28
CA TRP A 69 6.03 52.54 -6.70
C TRP A 69 6.34 51.59 -5.55
N ALA A 70 6.67 52.11 -4.37
CA ALA A 70 6.90 51.29 -3.18
C ALA A 70 5.66 50.45 -2.83
N LEU A 71 4.46 51.07 -2.84
CA LEU A 71 3.20 50.36 -2.59
C LEU A 71 2.93 49.24 -3.61
N ARG A 72 3.24 49.48 -4.89
CA ARG A 72 3.10 48.45 -5.93
C ARG A 72 4.09 47.30 -5.75
N ALA A 73 5.34 47.60 -5.40
CA ALA A 73 6.36 46.58 -5.14
C ALA A 73 5.97 45.67 -3.96
N GLU A 74 5.38 46.24 -2.91
CA GLU A 74 4.87 45.47 -1.77
C GLU A 74 3.66 44.58 -2.15
N ASP A 75 2.80 45.04 -3.04
CA ASP A 75 1.69 44.24 -3.58
C ASP A 75 2.21 43.10 -4.46
N GLU A 76 3.15 43.36 -5.37
CA GLU A 76 3.80 42.33 -6.20
C GLU A 76 4.50 41.28 -5.36
N ASN A 77 5.21 41.69 -4.31
CA ASN A 77 5.82 40.77 -3.36
C ASN A 77 4.75 39.89 -2.69
N GLY A 78 3.67 40.48 -2.19
CA GLY A 78 2.55 39.73 -1.60
C GLY A 78 1.91 38.73 -2.57
N PHE A 79 1.73 39.10 -3.84
CA PHE A 79 1.24 38.18 -4.87
C PHE A 79 2.22 37.02 -5.12
N SER A 80 3.52 37.30 -5.16
CA SER A 80 4.54 36.27 -5.35
C SER A 80 4.56 35.25 -4.20
N VAL A 81 4.34 35.69 -2.96
CA VAL A 81 4.25 34.81 -1.79
C VAL A 81 3.02 33.90 -1.90
N ILE A 82 1.85 34.45 -2.25
CA ILE A 82 0.65 33.65 -2.51
C ILE A 82 0.91 32.59 -3.59
N GLU A 83 1.57 32.98 -4.68
CA GLU A 83 1.89 32.08 -5.79
C GLU A 83 2.81 30.93 -5.33
N GLN A 84 3.80 31.19 -4.48
CA GLN A 84 4.66 30.15 -3.90
C GLN A 84 3.86 29.14 -3.06
N HIS A 85 2.92 29.62 -2.26
CA HIS A 85 2.02 28.75 -1.48
C HIS A 85 1.08 27.93 -2.38
N ASP A 86 0.56 28.52 -3.45
CA ASP A 86 -0.22 27.79 -4.46
C ASP A 86 0.61 26.70 -5.15
N GLN A 87 1.85 26.99 -5.54
CA GLN A 87 2.76 25.99 -6.10
C GLN A 87 3.04 24.86 -5.11
N HIS A 88 3.23 25.17 -3.82
CA HIS A 88 3.40 24.16 -2.78
C HIS A 88 2.15 23.28 -2.63
N ARG A 89 0.95 23.85 -2.67
CA ARG A 89 -0.31 23.09 -2.67
C ARG A 89 -0.39 22.13 -3.86
N GLU A 90 -0.07 22.59 -5.07
CA GLU A 90 -0.12 21.72 -6.25
C GLU A 90 0.92 20.59 -6.19
N LYS A 91 2.12 20.85 -5.66
CA LYS A 91 3.12 19.80 -5.39
C LYS A 91 2.59 18.76 -4.39
N ALA A 92 1.92 19.19 -3.32
CA ALA A 92 1.32 18.27 -2.35
C ALA A 92 0.23 17.39 -2.99
N LYS A 93 -0.59 17.96 -3.89
CA LYS A 93 -1.59 17.21 -4.67
C LYS A 93 -0.96 16.19 -5.60
N GLN A 94 0.11 16.55 -6.31
CA GLN A 94 0.87 15.61 -7.14
C GLN A 94 1.45 14.47 -6.32
N ALA A 95 2.10 14.77 -5.19
CA ALA A 95 2.66 13.76 -4.30
C ALA A 95 1.59 12.78 -3.77
N ALA A 96 0.38 13.27 -3.46
CA ALA A 96 -0.72 12.40 -3.06
C ALA A 96 -1.23 11.50 -4.20
N ALA A 97 -1.26 12.00 -5.44
CA ALA A 97 -1.61 11.20 -6.60
C ALA A 97 -0.59 10.07 -6.80
N GLU A 98 0.71 10.38 -6.74
CA GLU A 98 1.79 9.38 -6.81
C GLU A 98 1.70 8.34 -5.69
N ALA A 99 1.40 8.78 -4.46
CA ALA A 99 1.22 7.88 -3.32
C ALA A 99 0.02 6.93 -3.53
N ARG A 100 -1.09 7.40 -4.12
CA ARG A 100 -2.25 6.57 -4.45
C ARG A 100 -1.93 5.53 -5.52
N ASP A 101 -1.17 5.91 -6.54
CA ASP A 101 -0.70 4.97 -7.56
C ASP A 101 0.24 3.91 -6.95
N ALA A 102 1.12 4.31 -6.01
CA ALA A 102 1.96 3.38 -5.27
C ALA A 102 1.14 2.38 -4.45
N VAL A 103 0.05 2.82 -3.80
CA VAL A 103 -0.88 1.90 -3.11
C VAL A 103 -1.50 0.92 -4.09
N LYS A 104 -1.99 1.38 -5.24
CA LYS A 104 -2.60 0.49 -6.26
C LYS A 104 -1.63 -0.59 -6.72
N ASN A 105 -0.36 -0.23 -6.95
CA ASN A 105 0.68 -1.18 -7.32
C ASN A 105 0.97 -2.17 -6.18
N ALA A 106 1.09 -1.69 -4.94
CA ALA A 106 1.31 -2.54 -3.77
C ALA A 106 0.12 -3.49 -3.50
N GLU A 107 -1.11 -3.04 -3.73
CA GLU A 107 -2.32 -3.88 -3.63
C GLU A 107 -2.30 -4.99 -4.68
N GLN A 108 -1.92 -4.66 -5.91
CA GLN A 108 -1.81 -5.66 -6.97
C GLN A 108 -0.72 -6.69 -6.62
N GLU A 109 0.46 -6.26 -6.18
CA GLU A 109 1.53 -7.16 -5.73
C GLU A 109 1.05 -8.08 -4.61
N ALA A 110 0.44 -7.53 -3.55
CA ALA A 110 -0.09 -8.32 -2.43
C ALA A 110 -1.12 -9.35 -2.89
N ARG A 111 -2.06 -8.97 -3.77
CA ARG A 111 -3.05 -9.89 -4.33
C ARG A 111 -2.39 -11.03 -5.11
N THR A 112 -1.40 -10.73 -5.95
CA THR A 112 -0.73 -11.77 -6.76
C THR A 112 0.02 -12.77 -5.89
N VAL A 113 0.77 -12.30 -4.89
CA VAL A 113 1.53 -13.16 -3.96
C VAL A 113 0.59 -13.99 -3.11
N HIS A 114 -0.46 -13.38 -2.55
CA HIS A 114 -1.46 -14.08 -1.76
C HIS A 114 -2.16 -15.18 -2.56
N THR A 115 -2.57 -14.88 -3.80
CA THR A 115 -3.20 -15.86 -4.69
C THR A 115 -2.27 -17.04 -4.98
N ALA A 116 -0.99 -16.78 -5.22
CA ALA A 116 0.00 -17.84 -5.44
C ALA A 116 0.19 -18.72 -4.20
N LEU A 117 0.23 -18.11 -3.00
CA LEU A 117 0.33 -18.83 -1.73
C LEU A 117 -0.91 -19.69 -1.47
N ALA A 118 -2.11 -19.16 -1.69
CA ALA A 118 -3.36 -19.89 -1.55
C ALA A 118 -3.41 -21.12 -2.47
N ARG A 119 -3.03 -20.96 -3.75
CA ARG A 119 -2.93 -22.08 -4.71
C ARG A 119 -1.95 -23.16 -4.26
N ARG A 120 -0.78 -22.78 -3.74
CA ARG A 120 0.19 -23.74 -3.20
C ARG A 120 -0.36 -24.49 -2.00
N ASN A 121 -1.01 -23.80 -1.06
CA ASN A 121 -1.59 -24.42 0.11
C ASN A 121 -2.68 -25.43 -0.26
N ALA A 122 -3.52 -25.10 -1.25
CA ALA A 122 -4.52 -26.04 -1.77
C ALA A 122 -3.85 -27.28 -2.39
N LEU A 123 -2.85 -27.09 -3.26
CA LEU A 123 -2.10 -28.21 -3.86
C LEU A 123 -1.42 -29.08 -2.81
N GLN A 124 -0.84 -28.47 -1.76
CA GLN A 124 -0.23 -29.21 -0.66
C GLN A 124 -1.25 -30.08 0.07
N GLN A 125 -2.45 -29.55 0.36
CA GLN A 125 -3.51 -30.32 0.99
C GLN A 125 -3.95 -31.50 0.11
N THR A 126 -4.06 -31.30 -1.20
CA THR A 126 -4.37 -32.39 -2.15
C THR A 126 -3.29 -33.47 -2.13
N VAL A 127 -2.02 -33.09 -2.22
CA VAL A 127 -0.90 -34.05 -2.17
C VAL A 127 -0.87 -34.81 -0.84
N GLU A 128 -1.09 -34.13 0.28
CA GLU A 128 -1.15 -34.79 1.60
C GLU A 128 -2.30 -35.80 1.70
N GLN A 129 -3.46 -35.51 1.10
CA GLN A 129 -4.59 -36.43 1.04
C GLN A 129 -4.27 -37.65 0.17
N GLU A 130 -3.68 -37.44 -1.02
CA GLU A 130 -3.27 -38.52 -1.92
C GLU A 130 -2.21 -39.42 -1.30
N CYS A 131 -1.20 -38.85 -0.62
CA CYS A 131 -0.19 -39.63 0.09
C CYS A 131 -0.80 -40.50 1.19
N ARG A 132 -1.70 -39.95 2.00
CA ARG A 132 -2.40 -40.73 3.04
C ARG A 132 -3.25 -41.85 2.45
N HIS A 133 -3.95 -41.58 1.36
CA HIS A 133 -4.75 -42.58 0.66
C HIS A 133 -3.88 -43.71 0.09
N TYR A 134 -2.75 -43.36 -0.53
CA TYR A 134 -1.78 -44.33 -1.03
C TYR A 134 -1.19 -45.19 0.10
N GLU A 135 -0.81 -44.58 1.23
CA GLU A 135 -0.28 -45.32 2.38
C GLU A 135 -1.30 -46.31 2.94
N GLN A 136 -2.57 -45.90 3.08
CA GLN A 136 -3.66 -46.76 3.54
C GLN A 136 -3.89 -47.94 2.59
N THR A 137 -4.07 -47.67 1.30
CA THR A 137 -4.29 -48.72 0.29
C THR A 137 -3.11 -49.68 0.19
N HIS A 138 -1.88 -49.18 0.31
CA HIS A 138 -0.68 -50.00 0.32
C HIS A 138 -0.56 -50.87 1.58
N GLU A 139 -0.98 -50.37 2.75
CA GLU A 139 -1.08 -51.17 3.97
C GLU A 139 -2.12 -52.26 3.88
N GLU A 140 -3.31 -51.96 3.35
CA GLU A 140 -4.38 -52.94 3.12
C GLU A 140 -3.91 -54.05 2.18
N LEU A 141 -3.30 -53.69 1.05
CA LEU A 141 -2.72 -54.67 0.11
C LEU A 141 -1.70 -55.58 0.79
N ARG A 142 -0.82 -55.03 1.64
CA ARG A 142 0.17 -55.84 2.37
C ARG A 142 -0.48 -56.78 3.39
N ARG A 143 -1.54 -56.33 4.09
CA ARG A 143 -2.30 -57.19 5.02
C ARG A 143 -2.99 -58.33 4.27
N ASP A 144 -3.57 -58.05 3.10
CA ASP A 144 -4.22 -59.04 2.26
C ASP A 144 -3.22 -60.06 1.71
N GLN A 145 -2.06 -59.62 1.22
CA GLN A 145 -0.99 -60.52 0.78
C GLN A 145 -0.50 -61.43 1.92
N GLN A 146 -0.34 -60.87 3.13
CA GLN A 146 0.06 -61.65 4.31
C GLN A 146 -1.01 -62.68 4.69
N SER A 147 -2.30 -62.31 4.70
CA SER A 147 -3.38 -63.22 5.05
C SER A 147 -3.48 -64.38 4.04
N GLN A 148 -3.32 -64.10 2.74
CA GLN A 148 -3.28 -65.11 1.68
C GLN A 148 -2.10 -66.08 1.85
N MET A 149 -0.89 -65.58 2.15
CA MET A 149 0.27 -66.43 2.40
C MET A 149 0.06 -67.35 3.62
N VAL A 150 -0.49 -66.81 4.72
CA VAL A 150 -0.80 -67.60 5.92
C VAL A 150 -1.84 -68.67 5.61
N PHE A 151 -2.93 -68.32 4.91
CA PHE A 151 -3.96 -69.26 4.50
C PHE A 151 -3.39 -70.40 3.63
N ALA A 152 -2.58 -70.07 2.62
CA ALA A 152 -1.93 -71.04 1.75
C ALA A 152 -0.97 -71.97 2.53
N HIS A 153 -0.27 -71.44 3.53
CA HIS A 153 0.62 -72.23 4.38
C HIS A 153 -0.14 -73.16 5.35
N CYS A 154 -1.24 -72.69 5.95
CA CYS A 154 -2.09 -73.50 6.83
C CYS A 154 -2.80 -74.63 6.07
N THR A 155 -3.32 -74.35 4.87
CA THR A 155 -3.96 -75.37 4.01
C THR A 155 -2.97 -76.41 3.47
N ARG A 156 -1.68 -76.06 3.31
CA ARG A 156 -0.61 -77.02 2.98
C ARG A 156 -0.16 -77.91 4.15
N ARG A 157 -0.37 -77.47 5.40
CA ARG A 157 0.06 -78.18 6.62
C ARG A 157 -1.02 -79.03 7.28
N SER A 158 -2.28 -78.92 6.87
CA SER A 158 -3.32 -79.89 7.22
C SER A 158 -3.25 -81.06 6.23
N PRO A 159 -2.76 -82.26 6.64
CA PRO A 159 -3.01 -83.45 5.85
C PRO A 159 -4.50 -83.78 6.00
N ILE A 160 -5.16 -84.05 4.88
CA ILE A 160 -6.39 -84.85 4.88
C ILE A 160 -6.02 -86.26 5.33
#